data_AF-A0A2M8NWE6-F1
#
_entry.id   AF-A0A2M8NWE6-F1
#
_cell.length_a   1.000
_cell.length_b   1.000
_cell.length_c   1.000
_cell.angle_alpha   90.00
_cell.angle_beta   90.00
_cell.angle_gamma   90.00
#
_symmetry.space_group_name_H-M   'P 1'
#
loop_
_entity.id
_entity.type
_entity.pdbx_description
1 polymer ?
#
loop_
_entity_poly.entity_id
_entity_poly.type
_entity_poly.pdbx_seq_one_letter_code
_entity_poly.pdbx_strand_id
1 'polypeptide(L)'
;MRTFTYYVGAHLVNELSIAGAVDEILHDGRDIIHVSLITGESLMIHLIDSSIPAYEVKHILRDNTQNGHYTLFILWCDMLLPDPGTKTILQDWHHALRDVYDGRIYAYKIYMQQLFIFPVYFDMQPYQDYHVARYGDNIDVGALRCHVVHTTVDGLNGAWRVATFDGDPESYHRQRAEKITRPSSPLDAYFILLGVPIGADRETVKRAYRLLARQYHPDLNTDSQAHQRMQELNIAYAMIIKAIDEAENRNGL
;
A
#
# COMPACT_ATOMS: atom_id res chain seq x y z
N MET A 1 20.76 6.81 12.10
CA MET A 1 20.21 5.93 11.05
C MET A 1 18.99 5.11 11.49
N ARG A 2 18.86 4.69 12.77
CA ARG A 2 17.73 3.86 13.27
C ARG A 2 16.39 4.58 13.55
N THR A 3 16.31 5.90 13.45
CA THR A 3 15.09 6.67 13.77
C THR A 3 14.11 6.81 12.60
N PHE A 4 14.53 6.57 11.36
CA PHE A 4 13.69 6.79 10.17
C PHE A 4 12.82 5.58 9.82
N THR A 5 13.27 4.35 10.11
CA THR A 5 12.47 3.12 9.91
C THR A 5 11.25 3.06 10.84
N TYR A 6 11.24 3.84 11.93
CA TYR A 6 10.20 3.84 12.96
C TYR A 6 8.79 4.21 12.44
N TYR A 7 8.70 4.89 11.29
CA TYR A 7 7.43 5.39 10.76
C TYR A 7 6.98 4.73 9.46
N VAL A 8 7.71 3.73 8.92
CA VAL A 8 7.38 3.13 7.62
C VAL A 8 5.98 2.49 7.64
N GLY A 9 5.67 1.72 8.68
CA GLY A 9 4.36 1.09 8.82
C GLY A 9 3.22 2.10 8.86
N ALA A 10 3.33 3.09 9.75
CA ALA A 10 2.35 4.18 9.84
C ALA A 10 2.19 4.95 8.52
N HIS A 11 3.29 5.21 7.79
CA HIS A 11 3.23 5.84 6.46
C HIS A 11 2.48 4.97 5.46
N LEU A 12 2.80 3.67 5.37
CA LEU A 12 2.13 2.75 4.46
C LEU A 12 0.64 2.60 4.77
N VAL A 13 0.27 2.43 6.05
CA VAL A 13 -1.13 2.36 6.48
C VAL A 13 -1.87 3.64 6.10
N ASN A 14 -1.24 4.79 6.30
CA ASN A 14 -1.80 6.07 5.90
C ASN A 14 -2.03 6.12 4.38
N GLU A 15 -1.05 5.76 3.55
CA GLU A 15 -1.19 5.74 2.09
C GLU A 15 -2.30 4.79 1.62
N LEU A 16 -2.39 3.58 2.19
CA LEU A 16 -3.47 2.62 1.91
C LEU A 16 -4.85 3.15 2.35
N SER A 17 -4.90 3.93 3.43
CA SER A 17 -6.15 4.56 3.89
C SER A 17 -6.59 5.66 2.93
N ILE A 18 -5.66 6.48 2.42
CA ILE A 18 -5.96 7.51 1.41
C ILE A 18 -6.50 6.88 0.14
N ALA A 19 -5.88 5.79 -0.31
CA ALA A 19 -6.33 5.01 -1.46
C ALA A 19 -7.71 4.34 -1.24
N GLY A 20 -8.28 4.47 -0.04
CA GLY A 20 -9.60 3.95 0.30
C GLY A 20 -9.63 2.45 0.55
N ALA A 21 -8.47 1.77 0.59
CA ALA A 21 -8.40 0.31 0.72
C ALA A 21 -8.74 -0.18 2.14
N VAL A 22 -8.31 0.56 3.16
CA VAL A 22 -8.44 0.18 4.58
C VAL A 22 -9.86 0.43 5.09
N ASP A 23 -10.40 -0.56 5.81
CA ASP A 23 -11.65 -0.45 6.58
C ASP A 23 -11.32 -0.23 8.06
N GLU A 24 -10.57 -1.15 8.67
CA GLU A 24 -10.12 -1.08 10.06
C GLU A 24 -8.63 -1.45 10.18
N ILE A 25 -7.93 -0.78 11.11
CA ILE A 25 -6.56 -1.13 11.50
C ILE A 25 -6.65 -2.00 12.75
N LEU A 26 -6.36 -3.29 12.60
CA LEU A 26 -6.45 -4.29 13.67
C LEU A 26 -5.17 -4.32 14.53
N HIS A 27 -4.03 -4.10 13.89
CA HIS A 27 -2.72 -3.97 14.55
C HIS A 27 -1.80 -3.08 13.70
N ASP A 28 -1.18 -2.07 14.32
CA ASP A 28 -0.20 -1.19 13.67
C ASP A 28 1.16 -1.34 14.38
N GLY A 29 1.78 -2.50 14.18
CA GLY A 29 3.11 -2.78 14.66
C GLY A 29 4.18 -2.20 13.73
N ARG A 30 5.40 -2.03 14.26
CA ARG A 30 6.52 -1.49 13.50
C ARG A 30 6.84 -2.31 12.24
N ASP A 31 6.92 -3.63 12.41
CA ASP A 31 7.38 -4.55 11.38
C ASP A 31 6.24 -5.42 10.83
N ILE A 32 5.11 -5.46 11.54
CA ILE A 32 3.92 -6.22 11.16
C ILE A 32 2.68 -5.34 11.32
N ILE A 33 1.90 -5.25 10.26
CA ILE A 33 0.68 -4.46 10.19
C ILE A 33 -0.45 -5.42 9.85
N HIS A 34 -1.56 -5.29 10.55
CA HIS A 34 -2.78 -6.06 10.32
C HIS A 34 -3.93 -5.10 10.05
N VAL A 35 -4.50 -5.18 8.85
CA VAL A 35 -5.66 -4.36 8.44
C VAL A 35 -6.77 -5.25 7.91
N SER A 36 -8.02 -4.82 8.08
CA SER A 36 -9.12 -5.28 7.26
C SER A 36 -9.29 -4.33 6.07
N LEU A 37 -9.58 -4.91 4.91
CA LEU A 37 -9.86 -4.15 3.69
C LEU A 37 -11.37 -3.95 3.55
N ILE A 38 -11.78 -2.90 2.84
CA ILE A 38 -13.21 -2.62 2.59
C ILE A 38 -13.93 -3.74 1.84
N THR A 39 -13.17 -4.58 1.15
CA THR A 39 -13.59 -5.77 0.40
C THR A 39 -13.81 -6.98 1.31
N GLY A 40 -13.40 -6.91 2.59
CA GLY A 40 -13.60 -7.92 3.62
C GLY A 40 -12.40 -8.82 3.86
N GLU A 41 -11.33 -8.73 3.06
CA GLU A 41 -10.11 -9.48 3.28
C GLU A 41 -9.35 -8.96 4.51
N SER A 42 -8.72 -9.89 5.22
CA SER A 42 -7.81 -9.61 6.31
C SER A 42 -6.37 -9.66 5.78
N LEU A 43 -5.63 -8.56 5.85
CA LEU A 43 -4.30 -8.40 5.27
C LEU A 43 -3.23 -8.22 6.35
N MET A 44 -2.21 -9.08 6.32
CA MET A 44 -1.00 -9.01 7.11
C MET A 44 0.15 -8.50 6.24
N ILE A 45 0.67 -7.31 6.55
CA ILE A 45 1.81 -6.70 5.87
C ILE A 45 3.05 -6.87 6.76
N HIS A 46 4.09 -7.48 6.21
CA HIS A 46 5.37 -7.76 6.86
C HIS A 46 6.45 -6.86 6.25
N LEU A 47 6.89 -5.87 7.03
CA LEU A 47 8.01 -5.00 6.70
C LEU A 47 9.30 -5.65 7.19
N ILE A 48 10.09 -6.16 6.25
CA ILE A 48 11.30 -6.92 6.56
C ILE A 48 12.51 -6.00 6.49
N ASP A 49 13.14 -5.72 7.64
CA ASP A 49 14.30 -4.84 7.76
C ASP A 49 15.62 -5.59 8.08
N SER A 50 15.54 -6.92 8.19
CA SER A 50 16.67 -7.81 8.50
C SER A 50 16.56 -9.13 7.75
N SER A 51 17.63 -9.93 7.76
CA SER A 51 17.68 -11.20 7.02
C SER A 51 16.56 -12.13 7.49
N ILE A 52 15.70 -12.54 6.56
CA ILE A 52 14.64 -13.53 6.81
C ILE A 52 15.00 -14.88 6.16
N PRO A 53 15.11 -15.98 6.93
CA PRO A 53 15.32 -17.31 6.38
C PRO A 53 14.11 -17.79 5.55
N ALA A 54 14.36 -18.63 4.55
CA ALA A 54 13.30 -19.18 3.70
C ALA A 54 12.25 -19.99 4.49
N TYR A 55 12.64 -20.68 5.56
CA TYR A 55 11.69 -21.42 6.40
C TYR A 55 10.71 -20.50 7.13
N GLU A 56 11.14 -19.28 7.46
CA GLU A 56 10.32 -18.30 8.17
C GLU A 56 9.30 -17.68 7.22
N VAL A 57 9.71 -17.33 5.99
CA VAL A 57 8.79 -16.93 4.91
C VAL A 57 7.69 -17.98 4.70
N LYS A 58 8.09 -19.25 4.59
CA LYS A 58 7.18 -20.40 4.42
C LYS A 58 6.23 -20.55 5.61
N HIS A 59 6.74 -20.40 6.83
CA HIS A 59 5.95 -20.49 8.05
C HIS A 59 4.90 -19.39 8.11
N ILE A 60 5.28 -18.13 7.90
CA ILE A 60 4.37 -16.98 7.89
C ILE A 60 3.28 -17.15 6.83
N LEU A 61 3.65 -17.51 5.59
CA LEU A 61 2.68 -17.72 4.50
C LEU A 61 1.66 -18.80 4.85
N ARG A 62 2.12 -19.92 5.40
CA ARG A 62 1.26 -21.04 5.79
C ARG A 62 0.32 -20.66 6.90
N ASP A 63 0.85 -20.10 7.97
CA ASP A 63 0.08 -19.78 9.17
C ASP A 63 -0.95 -18.68 8.85
N ASN A 64 -0.57 -17.63 8.12
CA ASN A 64 -1.53 -16.61 7.67
C ASN A 64 -2.60 -17.21 6.75
N THR A 65 -2.20 -18.01 5.75
CA THR A 65 -3.16 -18.62 4.82
C THR A 65 -4.17 -19.51 5.54
N GLN A 66 -3.71 -20.33 6.50
CA GLN A 66 -4.59 -21.20 7.31
C GLN A 66 -5.57 -20.40 8.17
N ASN A 67 -5.16 -19.25 8.69
CA ASN A 67 -5.98 -18.35 9.50
C ASN A 67 -6.87 -17.39 8.67
N GLY A 68 -6.85 -17.48 7.34
CA GLY A 68 -7.69 -16.61 6.49
C GLY A 68 -7.06 -15.27 6.13
N HIS A 69 -5.81 -15.04 6.51
CA HIS A 69 -5.09 -13.80 6.23
C HIS A 69 -4.35 -13.86 4.90
N TYR A 70 -4.39 -12.75 4.16
CA TYR A 70 -3.52 -12.49 3.02
C TYR A 70 -2.19 -11.94 3.51
N THR A 71 -1.10 -12.31 2.84
CA THR A 71 0.25 -11.92 3.24
C THR A 71 0.92 -11.03 2.20
N LEU A 72 1.49 -9.91 2.64
CA LEU A 72 2.31 -9.02 1.82
C LEU A 72 3.68 -8.82 2.49
N PHE A 73 4.76 -9.24 1.85
CA PHE A 73 6.12 -8.92 2.28
C PHE A 73 6.66 -7.71 1.53
N ILE A 74 7.27 -6.76 2.25
CA ILE A 74 7.96 -5.61 1.66
C ILE A 74 9.31 -5.46 2.35
N LEU A 75 10.39 -5.54 1.57
CA LEU A 75 11.76 -5.58 2.10
C LEU A 75 12.42 -4.20 2.10
N TRP A 76 13.22 -3.90 3.12
CA TRP A 76 14.06 -2.71 3.09
C TRP A 76 15.16 -2.85 2.04
N CYS A 77 15.08 -2.06 0.96
CA CYS A 77 15.96 -2.23 -0.18
C CYS A 77 17.44 -2.03 0.18
N ASP A 78 17.77 -0.97 0.93
CA ASP A 78 19.16 -0.55 1.18
C ASP A 78 19.95 -1.57 2.01
N MET A 79 19.27 -2.48 2.72
CA MET A 79 19.91 -3.50 3.54
C MET A 79 19.86 -4.90 2.93
N LEU A 80 18.77 -5.24 2.25
CA LEU A 80 18.48 -6.63 1.88
C LEU A 80 18.61 -6.91 0.39
N LEU A 81 18.60 -5.87 -0.44
CA LEU A 81 18.57 -6.02 -1.89
C LEU A 81 19.80 -5.34 -2.51
N PRO A 82 20.37 -5.94 -3.56
CA PRO A 82 21.49 -5.32 -4.28
C PRO A 82 21.04 -4.05 -5.03
N ASP A 83 21.99 -3.16 -5.28
CA ASP A 83 21.76 -1.96 -6.10
C ASP A 83 21.40 -2.34 -7.55
N PRO A 84 20.63 -1.50 -8.27
CA PRO A 84 20.30 -1.74 -9.68
C PRO A 84 21.54 -1.97 -10.54
N GLY A 85 21.48 -2.97 -11.43
CA GLY A 85 22.59 -3.36 -12.29
C GLY A 85 23.66 -4.24 -11.62
N THR A 86 23.55 -4.46 -10.31
CA THR A 86 24.50 -5.30 -9.57
C THR A 86 24.24 -6.78 -9.84
N LYS A 87 25.34 -7.53 -10.00
CA LYS A 87 25.31 -8.98 -10.15
C LYS A 87 25.12 -9.64 -8.79
N THR A 88 24.22 -10.61 -8.70
CA THR A 88 23.94 -11.31 -7.45
C THR A 88 23.63 -12.79 -7.69
N ILE A 89 23.90 -13.62 -6.69
CA ILE A 89 23.45 -15.01 -6.62
C ILE A 89 22.24 -15.02 -5.69
N LEU A 90 21.15 -15.62 -6.16
CA LEU A 90 19.93 -15.71 -5.37
C LEU A 90 20.10 -16.73 -4.25
N GLN A 91 19.63 -16.35 -3.07
CA GLN A 91 19.54 -17.22 -1.89
C GLN A 91 18.14 -17.80 -1.77
N ASP A 92 17.96 -18.85 -0.97
CA ASP A 92 16.67 -19.55 -0.80
C ASP A 92 15.49 -18.64 -0.47
N TRP A 93 15.71 -17.58 0.32
CA TRP A 93 14.66 -16.63 0.67
C TRP A 93 14.25 -15.76 -0.53
N HIS A 94 15.18 -15.45 -1.44
CA HIS A 94 14.85 -14.73 -2.67
C HIS A 94 13.92 -15.58 -3.52
N HIS A 95 14.23 -16.89 -3.65
CA HIS A 95 13.38 -17.83 -4.37
C HIS A 95 11.99 -17.89 -3.75
N ALA A 96 11.91 -18.09 -2.43
CA ALA A 96 10.63 -18.18 -1.72
C ALA A 96 9.71 -16.97 -1.95
N LEU A 97 10.24 -15.75 -1.92
CA LEU A 97 9.47 -14.53 -2.16
C LEU A 97 9.11 -14.34 -3.64
N ARG A 98 10.04 -14.62 -4.55
CA ARG A 98 9.80 -14.48 -6.00
C ARG A 98 8.74 -15.45 -6.49
N ASP A 99 8.72 -16.67 -5.96
CA ASP A 99 7.78 -17.70 -6.38
C ASP A 99 6.33 -17.31 -6.09
N VAL A 100 6.08 -16.59 -4.98
CA VAL A 100 4.72 -16.14 -4.62
C VAL A 100 4.33 -14.78 -5.23
N TYR A 101 5.29 -14.05 -5.79
CA TYR A 101 5.07 -12.71 -6.35
C TYR A 101 5.34 -12.60 -7.86
N ASP A 102 5.31 -13.71 -8.59
CA ASP A 102 5.50 -13.71 -10.05
C ASP A 102 6.89 -13.14 -10.45
N GLY A 103 7.93 -13.66 -9.81
CA GLY A 103 9.33 -13.38 -10.16
C GLY A 103 9.91 -12.08 -9.61
N ARG A 104 9.13 -11.27 -8.88
CA ARG A 104 9.56 -10.01 -8.24
C ARG A 104 9.58 -10.08 -6.72
N ILE A 105 10.22 -9.10 -6.10
CA ILE A 105 10.18 -8.87 -4.64
C ILE A 105 9.76 -7.42 -4.41
N TYR A 106 8.76 -7.16 -3.58
CA TYR A 106 8.42 -5.78 -3.22
C TYR A 106 9.44 -5.24 -2.22
N ALA A 107 9.90 -4.02 -2.50
CA ALA A 107 10.87 -3.34 -1.69
C ALA A 107 10.38 -1.95 -1.33
N TYR A 108 10.87 -1.43 -0.20
CA TYR A 108 10.66 -0.05 0.20
C TYR A 108 11.98 0.69 0.37
N LYS A 109 11.95 1.98 0.07
CA LYS A 109 13.03 2.94 0.33
C LYS A 109 12.45 4.20 0.93
N ILE A 110 13.18 4.81 1.87
CA ILE A 110 12.86 6.15 2.37
C ILE A 110 13.86 7.12 1.76
N TYR A 111 13.37 8.10 1.00
CA TYR A 111 14.19 9.17 0.46
C TYR A 111 13.52 10.52 0.73
N MET A 112 14.26 11.48 1.28
CA MET A 112 13.74 12.81 1.65
C MET A 112 12.41 12.77 2.43
N GLN A 113 12.28 11.83 3.38
CA GLN A 113 11.07 11.59 4.19
C GLN A 113 9.84 11.09 3.42
N GLN A 114 10.01 10.65 2.17
CA GLN A 114 8.97 9.99 1.38
C GLN A 114 9.24 8.49 1.33
N LEU A 115 8.18 7.71 1.49
CA LEU A 115 8.19 6.26 1.33
C LEU A 115 7.97 5.92 -0.14
N PHE A 116 8.90 5.19 -0.73
CA PHE A 116 8.80 4.63 -2.07
C PHE A 116 8.66 3.13 -1.94
N ILE A 117 7.72 2.55 -2.69
CA ILE A 117 7.53 1.10 -2.79
C ILE A 117 7.65 0.74 -4.26
N PHE A 118 8.43 -0.28 -4.58
CA PHE A 118 8.69 -0.67 -5.96
C PHE A 118 9.01 -2.17 -6.04
N PRO A 119 8.76 -2.80 -7.18
CA PRO A 119 9.15 -4.19 -7.39
C PRO A 119 10.63 -4.26 -7.79
N VAL A 120 11.33 -5.27 -7.28
CA VAL A 120 12.69 -5.61 -7.67
C VAL A 120 12.67 -6.94 -8.42
N TYR A 121 13.22 -6.91 -9.62
CA TYR A 121 13.35 -8.06 -10.50
C TYR A 121 14.81 -8.54 -10.51
N PHE A 122 14.98 -9.84 -10.78
CA PHE A 122 16.28 -10.48 -10.91
C PHE A 122 16.35 -11.13 -12.28
N ASP A 123 16.96 -10.42 -13.22
CA ASP A 123 17.01 -10.84 -14.63
C ASP A 123 18.14 -11.86 -14.81
N MET A 124 17.78 -13.07 -15.25
CA MET A 124 18.73 -14.13 -15.54
C MET A 124 19.60 -13.76 -16.74
N GLN A 125 20.91 -13.99 -16.63
CA GLN A 125 21.83 -13.74 -17.73
C GLN A 125 22.13 -15.02 -18.50
N PRO A 126 22.03 -15.04 -19.84
CA PRO A 126 22.32 -16.22 -20.65
C PRO A 126 23.71 -16.79 -20.37
N TYR A 127 23.78 -18.10 -20.11
CA TYR A 127 25.02 -18.83 -19.84
C TYR A 127 25.79 -18.37 -18.60
N GLN A 128 25.12 -17.66 -17.68
CA GLN A 128 25.71 -17.24 -16.41
C GLN A 128 24.93 -17.83 -15.23
N ASP A 129 25.60 -17.93 -14.09
CA ASP A 129 25.04 -18.39 -12.81
C ASP A 129 24.53 -17.24 -11.92
N TYR A 130 24.69 -16.00 -12.35
CA TYR A 130 24.23 -14.80 -11.63
C TYR A 130 23.00 -14.15 -12.28
N HIS A 131 22.30 -13.38 -11.46
CA HIS A 131 21.20 -12.52 -11.86
C HIS A 131 21.64 -11.06 -11.78
N VAL A 132 20.98 -10.20 -12.55
CA VAL A 132 21.16 -8.74 -12.47
C VAL A 132 19.90 -8.14 -11.85
N ALA A 133 20.08 -7.35 -10.79
CA ALA A 133 18.95 -6.69 -10.15
C ALA A 133 18.46 -5.50 -10.97
N ARG A 134 17.15 -5.39 -11.13
CA ARG A 134 16.50 -4.28 -11.83
C ARG A 134 15.31 -3.79 -11.00
N TYR A 135 15.29 -2.50 -10.71
CA TYR A 135 14.18 -1.89 -9.98
C TYR A 135 13.10 -1.47 -10.99
N GLY A 136 11.84 -1.73 -10.65
CA GLY A 136 10.70 -1.20 -11.38
C GLY A 136 10.35 0.21 -10.94
N ASP A 137 9.27 0.73 -11.52
CA ASP A 137 8.72 2.03 -11.17
C ASP A 137 8.10 2.03 -9.76
N ASN A 138 7.92 3.23 -9.22
CA ASN A 138 7.21 3.41 -7.96
C ASN A 138 5.75 2.95 -8.09
N ILE A 139 5.30 2.19 -7.11
CA ILE A 139 3.97 1.60 -7.04
C ILE A 139 2.98 2.61 -6.48
N ASP A 140 1.80 2.67 -7.10
CA ASP A 140 0.61 3.20 -6.46
C ASP A 140 0.08 2.14 -5.48
N VAL A 141 0.12 2.43 -4.18
CA VAL A 141 -0.33 1.47 -3.17
C VAL A 141 -1.84 1.18 -3.26
N GLY A 142 -2.62 2.02 -3.93
CA GLY A 142 -4.03 1.78 -4.24
C GLY A 142 -4.24 0.61 -5.20
N ALA A 143 -3.22 0.21 -5.96
CA ALA A 143 -3.22 -0.98 -6.81
C ALA A 143 -3.15 -2.29 -5.99
N LEU A 144 -3.28 -2.21 -4.66
CA LEU A 144 -3.30 -3.36 -3.78
C LEU A 144 -4.39 -4.35 -4.22
N ARG A 145 -4.02 -5.63 -4.28
CA ARG A 145 -4.90 -6.72 -4.67
C ARG A 145 -4.57 -7.99 -3.89
N CYS A 146 -5.57 -8.48 -3.16
CA CYS A 146 -5.55 -9.79 -2.52
C CYS A 146 -5.97 -10.87 -3.52
N HIS A 147 -5.18 -11.94 -3.62
CA HIS A 147 -5.53 -13.11 -4.42
C HIS A 147 -4.82 -14.38 -3.94
N VAL A 148 -5.19 -15.52 -4.52
CA VAL A 148 -4.57 -16.82 -4.22
C VAL A 148 -3.57 -17.17 -5.32
N VAL A 149 -2.32 -17.41 -4.95
CA VAL A 149 -1.26 -17.89 -5.84
C VAL A 149 -1.04 -19.38 -5.60
N HIS A 150 -0.82 -20.12 -6.68
CA HIS A 150 -0.49 -21.54 -6.63
C HIS A 150 0.96 -21.73 -7.05
N THR A 151 1.76 -22.40 -6.22
CA THR A 151 3.16 -22.69 -6.51
C THR A 151 3.41 -24.19 -6.42
N THR A 152 4.32 -24.68 -7.25
CA THR A 152 4.73 -26.10 -7.31
C THR A 152 6.16 -26.32 -6.83
N VAL A 153 6.78 -25.30 -6.24
CA VAL A 153 8.17 -25.30 -5.79
C VAL A 153 8.30 -26.03 -4.45
N ASP A 154 9.42 -26.71 -4.24
CA ASP A 154 9.65 -27.49 -3.02
C ASP A 154 9.63 -26.62 -1.75
N GLY A 155 8.85 -27.08 -0.77
CA GLY A 155 8.54 -26.34 0.46
C GLY A 155 7.63 -25.12 0.31
N LEU A 156 7.15 -24.79 -0.89
CA LEU A 156 6.02 -23.88 -1.14
C LEU A 156 4.97 -24.55 -2.03
N ASN A 157 4.84 -25.87 -2.04
CA ASN A 157 3.81 -26.51 -2.85
C ASN A 157 2.42 -26.28 -2.23
N GLY A 158 1.53 -25.60 -2.95
CA GLY A 158 0.16 -25.34 -2.48
C GLY A 158 -0.44 -24.03 -2.97
N ALA A 159 -1.52 -23.63 -2.31
CA ALA A 159 -2.25 -22.39 -2.55
C ALA A 159 -1.99 -21.41 -1.40
N TRP A 160 -1.60 -20.18 -1.72
CA TRP A 160 -1.18 -19.16 -0.76
C TRP A 160 -2.01 -17.90 -0.92
N ARG A 161 -2.54 -17.37 0.19
CA ARG A 161 -3.23 -16.08 0.21
C ARG A 161 -2.20 -14.97 0.28
N VAL A 162 -2.03 -14.23 -0.81
CA VAL A 162 -1.04 -13.16 -0.92
C VAL A 162 -1.69 -11.86 -1.37
N ALA A 163 -1.07 -10.74 -1.01
CA ALA A 163 -1.41 -9.45 -1.57
C ALA A 163 -0.26 -8.94 -2.46
N THR A 164 -0.63 -8.20 -3.48
CA THR A 164 0.26 -7.64 -4.51
C THR A 164 -0.19 -6.24 -4.87
N PHE A 165 0.58 -5.55 -5.70
CA PHE A 165 0.23 -4.22 -6.20
C PHE A 165 0.02 -4.20 -7.72
N ASP A 166 -0.59 -5.25 -8.27
CA ASP A 166 -0.92 -5.37 -9.71
C ASP A 166 -2.41 -5.23 -10.01
N GLY A 167 -3.18 -4.73 -9.05
CA GLY A 167 -4.58 -4.36 -9.21
C GLY A 167 -4.78 -3.03 -9.92
N ASP A 168 -6.04 -2.61 -9.99
CA ASP A 168 -6.41 -1.28 -10.47
C ASP A 168 -6.34 -0.27 -9.30
N PRO A 169 -5.52 0.80 -9.39
CA PRO A 169 -5.40 1.82 -8.35
C PRO A 169 -6.72 2.46 -7.91
N GLU A 170 -7.70 2.56 -8.81
CA GLU A 170 -8.98 3.21 -8.54
C GLU A 170 -10.05 2.22 -8.04
N SER A 171 -9.71 0.93 -7.92
CA SER A 171 -10.66 -0.13 -7.56
C SER A 171 -11.32 0.14 -6.22
N TYR A 172 -10.55 0.50 -5.18
CA TYR A 172 -11.10 0.75 -3.86
C TYR A 172 -11.94 2.03 -3.78
N HIS A 173 -11.54 3.09 -4.48
CA HIS A 173 -12.35 4.31 -4.60
C HIS A 173 -13.71 4.02 -5.27
N ARG A 174 -13.71 3.27 -6.38
CA ARG A 174 -14.95 2.84 -7.06
C ARG A 174 -15.84 2.00 -6.14
N GLN A 175 -15.27 1.02 -5.46
CA GLN A 175 -16.03 0.13 -4.58
C GLN A 175 -16.57 0.85 -3.33
N ARG A 176 -15.82 1.81 -2.76
CA ARG A 176 -16.35 2.69 -1.70
C ARG A 176 -17.52 3.51 -2.23
N ALA A 177 -17.39 4.10 -3.41
CA ALA A 177 -18.47 4.86 -4.04
C ALA A 177 -19.71 3.99 -4.34
N GLU A 178 -19.54 2.71 -4.67
CA GLU A 178 -20.64 1.77 -4.91
C GLU A 178 -21.30 1.26 -3.62
N LYS A 179 -20.54 0.99 -2.56
CA LYS A 179 -21.07 0.60 -1.23
C LYS A 179 -21.83 1.74 -0.56
N ILE A 180 -21.50 2.98 -0.90
CA ILE A 180 -22.26 4.15 -0.47
C ILE A 180 -23.52 4.21 -1.35
N THR A 181 -24.66 3.85 -0.75
CA THR A 181 -25.99 4.18 -1.29
C THR A 181 -25.92 5.59 -1.87
N ARG A 182 -26.21 5.77 -3.18
CA ARG A 182 -26.09 7.03 -3.95
C ARG A 182 -25.97 8.24 -3.03
N PRO A 183 -24.88 9.05 -3.12
CA PRO A 183 -24.61 10.13 -2.18
C PRO A 183 -25.91 10.88 -1.90
N SER A 184 -26.38 10.76 -0.66
CA SER A 184 -27.69 11.29 -0.26
C SER A 184 -27.68 12.82 -0.29
N SER A 185 -26.47 13.40 -0.29
CA SER A 185 -26.19 14.81 -0.44
C SER A 185 -24.91 15.08 -1.25
N PRO A 186 -24.74 16.28 -1.82
CA PRO A 186 -23.46 16.73 -2.39
C PRO A 186 -22.29 16.68 -1.40
N LEU A 187 -22.56 16.79 -0.10
CA LEU A 187 -21.54 16.74 0.94
C LEU A 187 -20.93 15.33 1.06
N ASP A 188 -21.76 14.29 0.95
CA ASP A 188 -21.31 12.89 0.96
C ASP A 188 -20.34 12.63 -0.19
N ALA A 189 -20.63 13.15 -1.39
CA ALA A 189 -19.76 13.03 -2.55
C ALA A 189 -18.37 13.66 -2.32
N TYR A 190 -18.30 14.75 -1.55
CA TYR A 190 -17.01 15.35 -1.20
C TYR A 190 -16.19 14.49 -0.22
N PHE A 191 -16.82 13.86 0.77
CA PHE A 191 -16.11 12.92 1.66
C PHE A 191 -15.52 11.76 0.86
N ILE A 192 -16.28 11.23 -0.10
CA ILE A 192 -15.84 10.16 -1.02
C ILE A 192 -14.67 10.64 -1.88
N LEU A 193 -14.76 11.84 -2.44
CA LEU A 193 -13.72 12.40 -3.30
C LEU A 193 -12.39 12.60 -2.55
N LEU A 194 -12.43 12.84 -1.24
CA LEU A 194 -11.23 12.87 -0.38
C LEU A 194 -10.82 11.49 0.15
N GLY A 195 -11.51 10.41 -0.21
CA GLY A 195 -11.21 9.04 0.24
C GLY A 195 -11.52 8.77 1.71
N VAL A 196 -12.34 9.59 2.38
CA VAL A 196 -12.64 9.47 3.81
C VAL A 196 -14.09 9.01 4.07
N PRO A 197 -14.39 8.40 5.24
CA PRO A 197 -15.76 8.07 5.61
C PRO A 197 -16.68 9.31 5.64
N ILE A 198 -17.97 9.13 5.33
CA ILE A 198 -18.97 10.20 5.46
C ILE A 198 -19.08 10.58 6.94
N GLY A 199 -18.98 11.87 7.25
CA GLY A 199 -18.97 12.36 8.63
C GLY A 199 -17.62 12.18 9.34
N ALA A 200 -16.54 11.89 8.61
CA ALA A 200 -15.19 11.92 9.16
C ALA A 200 -14.91 13.26 9.85
N ASP A 201 -14.18 13.21 10.96
CA ASP A 201 -13.84 14.40 11.74
C ASP A 201 -12.90 15.35 10.99
N ARG A 202 -12.81 16.58 11.51
CA ARG A 202 -11.99 17.64 10.92
C ARG A 202 -10.53 17.23 10.73
N GLU A 203 -9.97 16.47 11.67
CA GLU A 203 -8.56 16.07 11.61
C GLU A 203 -8.31 15.06 10.50
N THR A 204 -9.19 14.08 10.36
CA THR A 204 -9.17 13.06 9.31
C THR A 204 -9.29 13.70 7.92
N VAL A 205 -10.26 14.60 7.76
CA VAL A 205 -10.47 15.36 6.50
C VAL A 205 -9.23 16.20 6.16
N LYS A 206 -8.68 16.94 7.13
CA LYS A 206 -7.46 17.74 6.94
C LYS A 206 -6.25 16.90 6.59
N ARG A 207 -6.13 15.69 7.16
CA ARG A 207 -5.03 14.78 6.87
C ARG A 207 -5.11 14.32 5.43
N ALA A 208 -6.24 13.71 5.04
CA ALA A 208 -6.47 13.20 3.68
C ALA A 208 -6.26 14.28 2.61
N TYR A 209 -6.85 15.48 2.79
CA TYR A 209 -6.67 16.59 1.85
C TYR A 209 -5.20 17.01 1.69
N ARG A 210 -4.44 17.16 2.78
CA ARG A 210 -3.03 17.56 2.70
C ARG A 210 -2.17 16.57 1.92
N LEU A 211 -2.55 15.30 1.94
CA LEU A 211 -1.82 14.24 1.25
C LEU A 211 -2.17 14.24 -0.25
N LEU A 212 -3.46 14.26 -0.58
CA LEU A 212 -3.94 14.36 -1.97
C LEU A 212 -3.42 15.65 -2.63
N ALA A 213 -3.39 16.77 -1.91
CA ALA A 213 -2.85 18.03 -2.41
C ALA A 213 -1.34 17.95 -2.71
N ARG A 214 -0.56 17.13 -1.98
CA ARG A 214 0.86 16.91 -2.30
C ARG A 214 1.03 16.05 -3.55
N GLN A 215 0.20 15.02 -3.70
CA GLN A 215 0.21 14.10 -4.84
C GLN A 215 -0.17 14.78 -6.16
N TYR A 216 -1.18 15.66 -6.11
CA TYR A 216 -1.72 16.34 -7.30
C TYR A 216 -1.24 17.80 -7.43
N HIS A 217 -0.19 18.21 -6.70
CA HIS A 217 0.31 19.59 -6.79
C HIS A 217 0.85 19.88 -8.19
N PRO A 218 0.44 20.98 -8.86
CA PRO A 218 0.88 21.28 -10.23
C PRO A 218 2.39 21.50 -10.34
N ASP A 219 3.06 21.91 -9.27
CA ASP A 219 4.53 22.06 -9.26
C ASP A 219 5.28 20.73 -9.14
N LEU A 220 4.62 19.66 -8.68
CA LEU A 220 5.24 18.35 -8.43
C LEU A 220 4.76 17.28 -9.41
N ASN A 221 3.59 17.48 -10.02
CA ASN A 221 2.93 16.52 -10.90
C ASN A 221 2.68 17.13 -12.28
N THR A 222 3.32 16.56 -13.30
CA THR A 222 3.25 17.03 -14.69
C THR A 222 2.09 16.41 -15.48
N ASP A 223 1.25 15.58 -14.83
CA ASP A 223 0.07 15.01 -15.47
C ASP A 223 -0.96 16.10 -15.79
N SER A 224 -1.42 16.11 -17.04
CA SER A 224 -2.51 16.94 -17.54
C SER A 224 -3.79 16.88 -16.70
N GLN A 225 -4.05 15.75 -16.03
CA GLN A 225 -5.23 15.55 -15.17
C GLN A 225 -5.02 16.04 -13.73
N ALA A 226 -3.77 16.26 -13.29
CA ALA A 226 -3.45 16.62 -11.91
C ALA A 226 -4.07 17.98 -11.52
N HIS A 227 -4.07 18.94 -12.45
CA HIS A 227 -4.65 20.26 -12.19
C HIS A 227 -6.16 20.20 -11.93
N GLN A 228 -6.89 19.46 -12.75
CA GLN A 228 -8.33 19.28 -12.59
C GLN A 228 -8.63 18.55 -11.28
N ARG A 229 -7.91 17.46 -11.00
CA ARG A 229 -8.09 16.65 -9.79
C ARG A 229 -7.79 17.47 -8.53
N MET A 230 -6.73 18.28 -8.54
CA MET A 230 -6.44 19.23 -7.46
C MET A 230 -7.57 20.23 -7.23
N GLN A 231 -8.19 20.75 -8.30
CA GLN A 231 -9.31 21.69 -8.19
C GLN A 231 -10.53 21.05 -7.51
N GLU A 232 -10.86 19.83 -7.91
CA GLU A 232 -11.94 19.03 -7.33
C GLU A 232 -11.69 18.75 -5.83
N LEU A 233 -10.46 18.37 -5.47
CA LEU A 233 -10.03 18.13 -4.09
C LEU A 233 -10.14 19.38 -3.21
N ASN A 234 -9.73 20.55 -3.73
CA ASN A 234 -9.83 21.83 -3.03
C ASN A 234 -11.30 22.19 -2.72
N ILE A 235 -12.20 21.99 -3.69
CA ILE A 235 -13.63 22.23 -3.53
C ILE A 235 -14.21 21.29 -2.46
N ALA A 236 -13.89 20.00 -2.55
CA ALA A 236 -14.35 19.00 -1.60
C ALA A 236 -13.95 19.34 -0.16
N TYR A 237 -12.66 19.63 0.05
CA TYR A 237 -12.14 20.01 1.34
C TYR A 237 -12.82 21.26 1.91
N ALA A 238 -12.97 22.31 1.11
CA ALA A 238 -13.61 23.54 1.56
C ALA A 238 -15.06 23.32 1.99
N MET A 239 -15.83 22.54 1.23
CA MET A 239 -17.24 22.25 1.52
C MET A 239 -17.41 21.40 2.78
N ILE A 240 -16.54 20.41 2.99
CA ILE A 240 -16.57 19.58 4.20
C ILE A 240 -16.22 20.40 5.44
N ILE A 241 -15.14 21.19 5.39
CA ILE A 241 -14.74 22.01 6.54
C ILE A 241 -15.84 23.00 6.91
N LYS A 242 -16.46 23.64 5.93
CA LYS A 242 -17.60 24.54 6.16
C LYS A 242 -18.76 23.80 6.84
N ALA A 243 -19.12 22.60 6.39
CA ALA A 243 -20.19 21.83 7.00
C ALA A 243 -19.89 21.43 8.45
N ILE A 244 -18.63 21.08 8.75
CA ILE A 244 -18.17 20.79 10.11
C ILE A 244 -18.27 22.04 10.99
N ASP A 245 -17.77 23.20 10.50
CA ASP A 245 -17.87 24.48 11.21
C ASP A 245 -19.33 24.84 11.54
N GLU A 246 -20.24 24.65 10.58
CA GLU A 246 -21.68 24.91 10.77
C GLU A 246 -22.33 23.96 11.78
N ALA A 247 -21.93 22.69 11.83
CA ALA A 247 -22.46 21.72 12.77
C ALA A 247 -21.97 21.97 14.20
N GLU A 248 -20.68 22.29 14.36
CA GLU A 248 -20.08 22.68 15.65
C GLU A 248 -20.76 23.93 16.22
N ASN A 249 -21.04 24.93 15.39
CA ASN A 249 -21.73 26.15 15.81
C ASN A 249 -23.20 25.92 16.21
N ARG A 250 -23.88 24.90 15.66
CA ARG A 250 -25.29 24.57 16.01
C ARG A 250 -25.40 23.80 17.32
N ASN A 251 -24.39 23.03 17.69
CA ASN A 251 -24.38 22.21 18.91
C ASN A 251 -23.81 22.95 20.15
N GLY A 252 -23.38 24.20 19.99
CA GLY A 252 -22.84 25.07 21.04
C GLY A 252 -23.86 25.99 21.72
N LEU A 253 -25.15 25.66 21.70
CA LEU A 253 -26.25 26.34 22.42
C LEU A 253 -26.86 25.41 23.47
#